data_AF-A0A3Q8UN43-F1
#
_entry.id   AF-A0A3Q8UN43-F1
#
_cell.length_a   1.000
_cell.length_b   1.000
_cell.length_c   1.000
_cell.angle_alpha   90.00
_cell.angle_beta   90.00
_cell.angle_gamma   90.00
#
_symmetry.space_group_name_H-M   'P 1'
#
loop_
_entity.id
_entity.type
_entity.pdbx_description
1 polymer ?
#
loop_
_entity_poly.entity_id
_entity_poly.type
_entity_poly.pdbx_seq_one_letter_code
_entity_poly.pdbx_strand_id
1 'polypeptide(L)'
;MAGFNGREEYLSRLERLSPTAGEDSPGATICAVVGTAGVGKTALAVHWAHRAAERFPDGQLYVYLRGFAAADSPTDPAEALRGFLQALRVPDSQIPEGTDARTGLFRGLLAGRRMLVVLDNARDAGQIRHARPAA
;
A
#
# COMPACT_ATOMS: atom_id res chain seq x y z
N MET A 1 -11.72 -17.68 -6.95
CA MET A 1 -10.24 -17.77 -7.04
C MET A 1 -9.80 -19.19 -6.68
N ALA A 2 -9.76 -20.10 -7.65
CA ALA A 2 -9.22 -21.46 -7.44
C ALA A 2 -7.71 -21.41 -7.73
N GLY A 3 -6.86 -21.78 -6.76
CA GLY A 3 -5.41 -21.90 -6.97
C GLY A 3 -4.49 -21.23 -5.94
N PHE A 4 -5.00 -20.73 -4.81
CA PHE A 4 -4.16 -20.15 -3.76
C PHE A 4 -3.96 -21.16 -2.61
N ASN A 5 -3.30 -22.29 -2.89
CA ASN A 5 -3.06 -23.36 -1.90
C ASN A 5 -1.66 -23.22 -1.29
N GLY A 6 -1.50 -23.49 0.01
CA GLY A 6 -0.20 -23.55 0.69
C GLY A 6 0.37 -22.20 1.11
N ARG A 7 -0.48 -21.19 1.30
CA ARG A 7 -0.10 -19.84 1.73
C ARG A 7 -0.81 -19.39 3.01
N GLU A 8 -1.54 -20.30 3.64
CA GLU A 8 -2.33 -20.09 4.85
C GLU A 8 -1.45 -19.59 5.99
N GLU A 9 -0.24 -20.14 6.15
CA GLU A 9 0.71 -19.70 7.19
C GLU A 9 1.13 -18.22 7.00
N TYR A 10 1.42 -17.82 5.76
CA TYR A 10 1.78 -16.44 5.44
C TYR A 10 0.61 -15.48 5.59
N LEU A 11 -0.60 -15.90 5.22
CA LEU A 11 -1.82 -15.14 5.48
C LEU A 11 -2.06 -14.96 6.98
N SER A 12 -1.97 -16.02 7.78
CA SER A 12 -2.11 -15.94 9.23
C SER A 12 -1.04 -15.04 9.86
N ARG A 13 0.18 -15.00 9.29
CA ARG A 13 1.21 -14.08 9.75
C ARG A 13 0.86 -12.62 9.45
N LEU A 14 0.37 -12.32 8.25
CA LEU A 14 -0.12 -10.98 7.91
C LEU A 14 -1.33 -10.57 8.76
N GLU A 15 -2.23 -11.50 9.07
CA GLU A 15 -3.37 -11.26 9.96
C GLU A 15 -2.94 -10.93 11.39
N ARG A 16 -1.94 -11.62 11.94
CA ARG A 16 -1.39 -11.33 13.28
C ARG A 16 -0.65 -10.00 13.38
N LEU A 17 -0.07 -9.54 12.27
CA LEU A 17 0.65 -8.26 12.23
C LEU A 17 -0.28 -7.07 11.96
N SER A 18 -1.51 -7.32 11.51
CA SER A 18 -2.50 -6.28 11.31
C SER A 18 -3.04 -5.80 12.65
N PRO A 19 -3.26 -4.49 12.84
CA PRO A 19 -3.97 -3.99 14.02
C PRO A 19 -5.34 -4.66 14.11
N THR A 20 -5.72 -5.05 15.33
CA THR A 20 -7.06 -5.60 15.57
C THR A 20 -8.07 -4.48 15.78
N ALA A 21 -9.35 -4.79 15.56
CA ALA A 21 -10.41 -3.81 15.75
C ALA A 21 -10.45 -3.36 17.23
N GLY A 22 -10.20 -2.08 17.48
CA GLY A 22 -10.21 -1.48 18.81
C GLY A 22 -8.83 -1.21 19.43
N GLU A 23 -7.74 -1.56 18.74
CA GLU A 23 -6.39 -1.15 19.17
C GLU A 23 -6.03 0.22 18.59
N ASP A 24 -6.04 1.25 19.43
CA ASP A 24 -5.47 2.56 19.12
C ASP A 24 -3.94 2.47 19.16
N SER A 25 -3.33 1.91 18.11
CA SER A 25 -1.90 2.08 17.88
C SER A 25 -1.66 3.46 17.25
N PRO A 26 -0.88 4.34 17.88
CA PRO A 26 -0.70 5.73 17.45
C PRO A 26 0.11 5.90 16.15
N GLY A 27 0.39 4.81 15.41
CA GLY A 27 1.23 4.86 14.22
C GLY A 27 0.95 3.77 13.18
N ALA A 28 1.45 4.00 11.96
CA ALA A 28 1.25 3.09 10.84
C ALA A 28 2.09 1.80 10.98
N THR A 29 1.43 0.64 11.03
CA THR A 29 2.11 -0.65 10.91
C THR A 29 2.58 -0.88 9.48
N ILE A 30 3.86 -1.19 9.29
CA ILE A 30 4.39 -1.51 7.96
C ILE A 30 4.90 -2.94 7.92
N CYS A 31 4.33 -3.73 7.00
CA CYS A 31 4.75 -5.10 6.72
C CYS A 31 5.44 -5.18 5.35
N ALA A 32 6.56 -5.90 5.28
CA ALA A 32 7.25 -6.19 4.03
C ALA A 32 7.12 -7.67 3.67
N VAL A 33 6.64 -7.95 2.45
CA VAL A 33 6.56 -9.31 1.90
C VAL A 33 7.71 -9.50 0.92
N VAL A 34 8.72 -10.28 1.32
CA VAL A 34 9.97 -10.49 0.56
C VAL A 34 10.13 -11.98 0.23
N GLY A 35 10.73 -12.28 -0.92
CA GLY A 35 10.91 -13.64 -1.42
C GLY A 35 11.36 -13.65 -2.88
N THR A 36 11.67 -14.83 -3.41
CA THR A 36 12.20 -15.00 -4.78
C THR A 36 11.23 -14.52 -5.86
N ALA A 37 11.77 -14.23 -7.05
CA ALA A 37 10.95 -13.89 -8.21
C ALA A 37 9.99 -15.04 -8.55
N GLY A 38 8.77 -14.72 -8.99
CA GLY A 38 7.77 -15.72 -9.39
C GLY A 38 7.07 -16.49 -8.25
N VAL A 39 7.51 -16.37 -6.99
CA VAL A 39 6.90 -17.10 -5.85
C VAL A 39 5.45 -16.65 -5.52
N GLY A 40 4.98 -15.56 -6.13
CA GLY A 40 3.61 -15.07 -6.06
C GLY A 40 3.30 -14.14 -4.88
N LYS A 41 4.25 -13.30 -4.50
CA LYS A 41 4.09 -12.27 -3.44
C LYS A 41 2.97 -11.28 -3.74
N THR A 42 2.85 -10.82 -4.99
CA THR A 42 1.76 -9.96 -5.44
C THR A 42 0.40 -10.61 -5.20
N ALA A 43 0.25 -11.88 -5.61
CA ALA A 43 -0.99 -12.62 -5.38
C ALA A 43 -1.30 -12.74 -3.88
N LEU A 44 -0.29 -12.95 -3.04
CA LEU A 44 -0.46 -13.01 -1.58
C LEU A 44 -0.90 -11.67 -0.98
N ALA A 45 -0.24 -10.57 -1.35
CA ALA A 45 -0.57 -9.24 -0.84
C ALA A 45 -1.99 -8.82 -1.24
N VAL A 46 -2.36 -9.02 -2.51
CA VAL A 46 -3.70 -8.69 -3.02
C VAL A 46 -4.77 -9.57 -2.41
N HIS A 47 -4.53 -10.89 -2.31
CA HIS A 47 -5.49 -11.81 -1.69
C HIS A 47 -5.73 -11.47 -0.20
N TRP A 48 -4.66 -11.18 0.53
CA TRP A 48 -4.77 -10.74 1.92
C TRP A 48 -5.50 -9.40 2.05
N ALA A 49 -5.18 -8.42 1.19
CA ALA A 49 -5.85 -7.12 1.21
C ALA A 49 -7.36 -7.27 1.04
N HIS A 50 -7.82 -8.11 0.11
CA HIS A 50 -9.25 -8.39 -0.04
C HIS A 50 -9.87 -9.03 1.22
N ARG A 51 -9.21 -9.99 1.86
CA ARG A 51 -9.67 -10.60 3.14
C ARG A 51 -9.72 -9.59 4.28
N ALA A 52 -8.79 -8.65 4.31
CA ALA A 52 -8.67 -7.68 5.39
C ALA A 52 -9.53 -6.43 5.19
N ALA A 53 -10.29 -6.31 4.11
CA ALA A 53 -11.04 -5.09 3.76
C ALA A 53 -11.95 -4.58 4.89
N GLU A 54 -12.64 -5.48 5.59
CA GLU A 54 -13.52 -5.10 6.72
C GLU A 54 -12.76 -4.49 7.92
N ARG A 55 -11.45 -4.74 8.04
CA ARG A 55 -10.60 -4.15 9.08
C ARG A 55 -10.14 -2.72 8.75
N PHE A 56 -10.26 -2.31 7.49
CA PHE A 56 -9.87 -1.00 6.99
C PHE A 56 -11.08 -0.28 6.38
N PRO A 57 -12.06 0.13 7.22
CA PRO A 57 -13.34 0.66 6.76
C PRO A 57 -13.21 1.96 5.99
N ASP A 58 -12.12 2.69 6.16
CA ASP A 58 -11.88 3.95 5.45
C ASP A 58 -11.26 3.73 4.05
N GLY A 59 -10.99 2.47 3.69
CA GLY A 59 -10.67 2.06 2.33
C GLY A 59 -9.26 1.49 2.16
N GLN A 60 -8.97 1.14 0.91
CA GLN A 60 -7.72 0.51 0.50
C GLN A 60 -7.15 1.20 -0.73
N LEU A 61 -5.84 1.38 -0.76
CA LEU A 61 -5.09 1.93 -1.88
C LEU A 61 -4.05 0.91 -2.35
N TYR A 62 -3.93 0.74 -3.66
CA TYR A 62 -2.96 -0.16 -4.28
C TYR A 62 -2.20 0.57 -5.38
N VAL A 63 -0.89 0.38 -5.43
CA VAL A 63 -0.06 0.81 -6.56
C VAL A 63 0.95 -0.26 -6.93
N TYR A 64 1.13 -0.45 -8.23
CA TYR A 64 2.19 -1.28 -8.80
C TYR A 64 3.39 -0.39 -9.15
N LEU A 65 4.50 -0.56 -8.42
CA LEU A 65 5.68 0.33 -8.48
C LEU A 65 6.67 -0.02 -9.59
N ARG A 66 6.47 -1.14 -10.30
CA ARG A 66 7.29 -1.55 -11.46
C ARG A 66 8.80 -1.59 -11.18
N GLY A 67 9.22 -1.76 -9.92
CA GLY A 67 10.64 -1.68 -9.52
C GLY A 67 11.54 -2.75 -10.16
N PHE A 68 10.95 -3.86 -10.60
CA PHE A 68 11.64 -4.97 -11.27
C PHE A 68 11.06 -5.27 -12.68
N ALA A 69 10.24 -4.39 -13.25
CA ALA A 69 9.70 -4.60 -14.59
C ALA A 69 10.81 -4.39 -15.64
N ALA A 70 11.00 -5.36 -16.55
CA ALA A 70 12.08 -5.30 -17.53
C ALA A 70 11.81 -4.32 -18.70
N ALA A 71 10.53 -4.10 -19.03
CA ALA A 71 10.12 -3.30 -20.19
C ALA A 71 9.69 -1.87 -19.83
N ASP A 72 9.44 -1.58 -18.55
CA ASP A 72 8.89 -0.30 -18.08
C ASP A 72 9.83 0.38 -17.10
N SER A 73 9.86 1.72 -17.14
CA SER A 73 10.50 2.49 -16.08
C SER A 73 9.76 2.29 -14.74
N PRO A 74 10.49 2.23 -13.61
CA PRO A 74 9.87 2.19 -12.30
C PRO A 74 8.90 3.37 -12.12
N THR A 75 7.79 3.13 -11.43
CA THR A 75 6.79 4.17 -11.18
C THR A 75 7.41 5.31 -10.38
N ASP A 76 7.27 6.54 -10.90
CA ASP A 76 7.67 7.76 -10.19
C ASP A 76 6.80 7.91 -8.92
N PRO A 77 7.41 8.09 -7.73
CA PRO A 77 6.67 8.40 -6.51
C PRO A 77 5.65 9.54 -6.66
N ALA A 78 5.93 10.56 -7.48
CA ALA A 78 5.02 11.67 -7.73
C ALA A 78 3.73 11.22 -8.43
N GLU A 79 3.84 10.27 -9.38
CA GLU A 79 2.72 9.69 -10.11
C GLU A 79 1.92 8.71 -9.24
N ALA A 80 2.60 7.89 -8.43
CA ALA A 80 1.93 7.03 -7.45
C ALA A 80 1.08 7.86 -6.47
N LEU A 81 1.63 8.95 -5.94
CA LEU A 81 0.91 9.87 -5.06
C LEU A 81 -0.26 10.56 -5.76
N ARG A 82 -0.10 11.00 -7.02
CA ARG A 82 -1.19 11.58 -7.79
C ARG A 82 -2.36 10.60 -7.91
N GLY A 83 -2.08 9.34 -8.25
CA GLY A 83 -3.10 8.29 -8.32
C GLY A 83 -3.80 8.04 -6.99
N PHE A 84 -3.07 8.04 -5.88
CA PHE A 84 -3.67 7.93 -4.54
C PHE A 84 -4.57 9.11 -4.18
N LEU A 85 -4.14 10.34 -4.46
CA LEU A 85 -4.94 11.54 -4.20
C LEU A 85 -6.23 11.55 -5.02
N GLN A 86 -6.16 11.13 -6.29
CA GLN A 86 -7.34 10.95 -7.14
C GLN A 86 -8.29 9.87 -6.60
N ALA A 87 -7.75 8.73 -6.13
CA ALA A 87 -8.53 7.66 -5.51
C ALA A 87 -9.24 8.13 -4.22
N LEU A 88 -8.59 9.01 -3.46
CA LEU A 88 -9.14 9.70 -2.28
C LEU A 88 -10.08 10.87 -2.64
N ARG A 89 -10.43 11.02 -3.92
CA ARG A 89 -11.36 12.03 -4.45
C ARG A 89 -10.88 13.48 -4.32
N VAL A 90 -9.57 13.71 -4.26
CA VAL A 90 -9.01 15.06 -4.39
C VAL A 90 -9.15 15.52 -5.85
N PRO A 91 -9.79 16.67 -6.12
CA PRO A 91 -9.86 17.23 -7.47
C PRO A 91 -8.46 17.51 -8.03
N ASP A 92 -8.24 17.25 -9.31
CA ASP A 92 -6.94 17.46 -9.96
C ASP A 92 -6.40 18.89 -9.81
N SER A 93 -7.29 19.89 -9.74
CA SER A 93 -6.93 21.30 -9.51
C SER A 93 -6.44 21.60 -8.09
N GLN A 94 -6.66 20.69 -7.14
CA GLN A 94 -6.22 20.80 -5.74
C GLN A 94 -5.02 19.90 -5.44
N ILE A 95 -4.59 19.07 -6.39
CA ILE A 95 -3.39 18.25 -6.22
C ILE A 95 -2.17 19.15 -6.41
N PRO A 96 -1.32 19.34 -5.38
CA PRO A 96 -0.18 20.22 -5.50
C PRO A 96 0.87 19.68 -6.47
N GLU A 97 1.69 20.58 -6.99
CA GLU A 97 2.90 20.22 -7.71
C GLU A 97 3.99 19.79 -6.72
N GLY A 98 4.87 18.89 -7.17
CA GLY A 98 5.98 18.40 -6.37
C GLY A 98 5.64 17.25 -5.42
N THR A 99 6.59 16.32 -5.28
CA THR A 99 6.43 15.07 -4.54
C THR A 99 6.21 15.30 -3.05
N ASP A 100 6.91 16.26 -2.44
CA ASP A 100 6.84 16.51 -0.99
C ASP A 100 5.49 17.12 -0.59
N ALA A 101 4.97 18.06 -1.38
CA ALA A 101 3.65 18.63 -1.15
C ALA A 101 2.53 17.58 -1.30
N ARG A 102 2.61 16.72 -2.32
CA ARG A 102 1.68 15.58 -2.48
C ARG A 102 1.79 14.59 -1.31
N THR A 103 3.00 14.34 -0.81
CA THR A 103 3.24 13.48 0.36
C THR A 103 2.58 14.06 1.61
N GLY A 104 2.70 15.37 1.85
CA GLY A 104 2.06 16.05 2.96
C GLY A 104 0.54 15.95 2.91
N LEU A 105 -0.06 16.24 1.75
CA LEU A 105 -1.51 16.12 1.54
C LEU A 105 -1.99 14.68 1.73
N PHE A 106 -1.28 13.71 1.13
CA PHE A 106 -1.60 12.28 1.27
C PHE A 106 -1.59 11.85 2.75
N ARG A 107 -0.54 12.17 3.50
CA ARG A 107 -0.45 11.81 4.92
C ARG A 107 -1.51 12.51 5.77
N GLY A 108 -1.82 13.77 5.47
CA GLY A 108 -2.90 14.51 6.14
C GLY A 108 -4.27 13.89 5.90
N LEU A 109 -4.55 13.41 4.69
CA LEU A 109 -5.80 12.72 4.36
C LEU A 109 -5.93 11.35 5.03
N LEU A 110 -4.82 10.67 5.29
CA LEU A 110 -4.79 9.38 5.98
C LEU A 110 -4.81 9.50 7.50
N ALA A 111 -4.52 10.69 8.04
CA ALA A 111 -4.50 10.91 9.48
C ALA A 111 -5.87 10.61 10.11
N GLY A 112 -5.88 9.78 11.16
CA GLY A 112 -7.10 9.36 11.85
C GLY A 112 -7.98 8.38 11.07
N ARG A 113 -7.56 7.90 9.89
CA ARG A 113 -8.28 6.91 9.10
C ARG A 113 -7.63 5.54 9.19
N ARG A 114 -8.45 4.50 9.29
CA ARG A 114 -8.04 3.10 9.20
C ARG A 114 -8.04 2.68 7.73
N MET A 115 -6.94 2.96 7.05
CA MET A 115 -6.72 2.63 5.65
C MET A 115 -5.62 1.57 5.47
N LEU A 116 -5.75 0.74 4.42
CA LEU A 116 -4.68 -0.14 3.96
C LEU A 116 -4.01 0.46 2.72
N VAL A 117 -2.68 0.54 2.71
CA VAL A 117 -1.91 0.94 1.53
C VAL A 117 -0.99 -0.21 1.11
N VAL A 118 -1.17 -0.70 -0.12
CA VAL A 118 -0.36 -1.78 -0.71
C VAL A 118 0.56 -1.19 -1.77
N LEU A 119 1.87 -1.25 -1.51
CA LEU A 119 2.93 -0.79 -2.40
C LEU A 119 3.60 -2.03 -3.02
N ASP A 120 3.14 -2.45 -4.19
CA ASP A 120 3.57 -3.70 -4.80
C ASP A 120 4.77 -3.52 -5.75
N ASN A 121 5.65 -4.52 -5.78
CA ASN A 121 6.82 -4.58 -6.65
C ASN A 121 7.79 -3.39 -6.51
N ALA A 122 7.98 -2.89 -5.28
CA ALA A 122 9.01 -1.91 -4.96
C ALA A 122 10.41 -2.51 -5.08
N ARG A 123 11.36 -1.78 -5.68
CA ARG A 123 12.77 -2.16 -5.77
C ARG A 123 13.54 -1.82 -4.49
N ASP A 124 13.26 -0.65 -3.92
CA ASP A 124 14.00 -0.07 -2.81
C ASP A 124 13.13 0.87 -1.95
N ALA A 125 13.70 1.31 -0.83
CA ALA A 125 13.05 2.23 0.09
C ALA A 125 12.74 3.60 -0.54
N GLY A 126 13.52 4.01 -1.55
CA GLY A 126 13.35 5.27 -2.24
C GLY A 126 12.00 5.36 -2.95
N GLN A 127 11.52 4.26 -3.54
CA GLN A 127 10.21 4.22 -4.20
C GLN A 127 9.03 4.32 -3.24
N ILE A 128 9.18 3.84 -1.99
CA ILE A 128 8.07 3.76 -1.04
C ILE A 128 8.04 4.91 -0.03
N ARG A 129 9.14 5.63 0.18
CA ARG A 129 9.26 6.63 1.27
C ARG A 129 8.14 7.67 1.31
N HIS A 130 7.71 8.10 0.12
CA HIS A 130 6.76 9.19 -0.08
C HIS A 130 5.31 8.71 -0.06
N ALA A 131 5.07 7.48 -0.53
CA ALA A 131 3.73 6.88 -0.62
C ALA A 131 3.34 6.05 0.63
N ARG A 132 4.05 6.23 1.75
CA ARG A 132 3.74 5.59 3.04
C ARG A 132 3.00 6.54 3.99
N PRO A 133 2.03 6.04 4.78
CA PRO A 133 1.38 6.83 5.82
C PRO A 133 2.39 7.41 6.82
N ALA A 134 1.97 8.44 7.57
CA ALA A 134 2.76 8.94 8.70
C ALA A 134 2.83 7.87 9.80
N ALA A 135 3.98 7.79 10.47
CA ALA A 135 4.16 6.96 11.65
C ALA A 135 3.63 7.67 12.90
#